data_AF-A0A3M3ZG95-F1
#
_entry.id   AF-A0A3M3ZG95-F1
#
_cell.length_a   1.000
_cell.length_b   1.000
_cell.length_c   1.000
_cell.angle_alpha   90.00
_cell.angle_beta   90.00
_cell.angle_gamma   90.00
#
_symmetry.space_group_name_H-M   'P 1'
#
loop_
_entity.id
_entity.type
_entity.pdbx_description
1 polymer ?
#
loop_
_entity_poly.entity_id
_entity_poly.type
_entity_poly.pdbx_seq_one_letter_code
_entity_poly.pdbx_strand_id
1 'polypeptide(L)' 'MKDNDPSVQILERARQRIEQVAIAGDREVMFHIAAEAQGWIGALQAEKLLGKEQCEMLYAELKAAVTKWDGGPE' A
#
# COMPACT_ATOMS: atom_id res chain seq x y z
N MET A 1 -4.96 -15.90 -21.48
CA MET A 1 -3.76 -15.64 -20.69
C MET A 1 -3.55 -14.13 -20.68
N LYS A 2 -4.13 -13.43 -19.70
CA LYS A 2 -4.11 -11.96 -19.61
C LYS A 2 -3.58 -11.52 -18.23
N ASP A 3 -2.77 -12.39 -17.64
CA ASP A 3 -2.38 -12.36 -16.22
C ASP A 3 -0.87 -12.09 -16.04
N ASN A 4 -0.16 -11.79 -17.13
CA ASN A 4 1.29 -11.54 -17.13
C ASN A 4 1.66 -10.07 -17.25
N ASP A 5 0.72 -9.15 -17.03
CA ASP A 5 1.06 -7.73 -17.00
C ASP A 5 1.81 -7.43 -15.70
N PRO A 6 3.09 -7.02 -15.75
CA PRO A 6 3.92 -6.80 -14.56
C PRO A 6 3.28 -5.77 -13.62
N SER A 7 2.53 -4.83 -14.18
CA SER A 7 1.75 -3.81 -13.47
C SER A 7 0.72 -4.42 -12.51
N VAL A 8 0.06 -5.52 -12.90
CA VAL A 8 -0.96 -6.20 -12.07
C VAL A 8 -0.32 -6.86 -10.87
N GLN A 9 0.78 -7.59 -11.07
CA GLN A 9 1.52 -8.22 -9.98
C GLN A 9 2.11 -7.19 -9.01
N ILE A 10 2.60 -6.06 -9.53
CA ILE A 10 3.10 -4.95 -8.71
C ILE A 10 1.97 -4.33 -7.88
N LEU A 11 0.79 -4.13 -8.47
CA LEU A 11 -0.40 -3.63 -7.76
C LEU A 11 -0.87 -4.59 -6.65
N GLU A 12 -0.96 -5.88 -6.94
CA GLU A 12 -1.33 -6.88 -5.93
C GLU A 12 -0.34 -6.89 -4.77
N ARG A 13 0.96 -6.86 -5.07
CA ARG A 13 2.00 -6.78 -4.04
C ARG A 13 1.95 -5.48 -3.25
N ALA A 14 1.56 -4.37 -3.88
CA ALA A 14 1.34 -3.09 -3.20
C ALA A 14 0.22 -3.21 -2.16
N ARG A 15 -0.91 -3.79 -2.59
CA ARG A 15 -2.08 -4.00 -1.74
C ARG A 15 -1.78 -4.93 -0.57
N GLN A 16 -1.10 -6.05 -0.81
CA GLN A 16 -0.70 -6.96 0.26
C GLN A 16 0.16 -6.29 1.34
N ARG A 17 1.04 -5.35 0.94
CA ARG A 17 1.81 -4.55 1.91
C ARG A 17 0.92 -3.58 2.67
N ILE A 18 -0.05 -2.96 2.02
CA ILE A 18 -1.04 -2.10 2.69
C ILE A 18 -1.89 -2.91 3.69
N GLU A 19 -2.26 -4.14 3.36
CA GLU A 19 -3.00 -5.04 4.26
C GLU A 19 -2.21 -5.37 5.54
N GLN A 20 -0.87 -5.34 5.52
CA GLN A 20 -0.05 -5.51 6.73
C GLN A 20 -0.30 -4.42 7.77
N VAL A 21 -0.70 -3.21 7.35
CA VAL A 21 -1.06 -2.11 8.26
C VAL A 21 -2.24 -2.51 9.15
N ALA A 22 -3.21 -3.25 8.61
CA ALA A 22 -4.42 -3.63 9.33
C ALA A 22 -4.17 -4.69 10.43
N ILE A 23 -3.09 -5.46 10.33
CA ILE A 23 -2.73 -6.51 11.29
C ILE A 23 -1.59 -6.12 12.23
N ALA A 24 -1.12 -4.87 12.17
CA ALA A 24 -0.07 -4.37 13.03
C ALA A 24 -0.50 -4.47 14.51
N GLY A 25 0.39 -4.98 15.37
CA GLY A 25 0.09 -5.25 16.78
C GLY A 25 0.05 -3.99 17.66
N ASP A 26 0.75 -2.95 17.26
CA ASP A 26 0.81 -1.67 17.97
C ASP A 26 1.05 -0.51 17.00
N ARG A 27 0.96 0.71 17.55
CA ARG A 27 0.98 1.95 16.78
C ARG A 27 2.34 2.22 16.14
N GLU A 28 3.44 1.88 16.80
CA GLU A 28 4.78 2.09 16.27
C GLU A 28 5.03 1.15 15.09
N VAL A 29 4.64 -0.12 15.23
CA VAL A 29 4.68 -1.12 14.15
C VAL A 29 3.79 -0.70 12.99
N MET A 30 2.57 -0.22 13.25
CA MET A 30 1.66 0.26 12.23
C MET A 30 2.27 1.42 11.43
N PHE A 31 2.84 2.44 12.10
CA PHE A 31 3.48 3.56 11.43
C PHE A 31 4.72 3.15 10.64
N HIS A 32 5.50 2.19 11.14
CA HIS A 32 6.65 1.67 10.41
C HIS A 32 6.22 1.00 9.10
N ILE A 33 5.26 0.08 9.16
CA ILE A 33 4.72 -0.62 7.98
C ILE A 33 4.11 0.38 6.99
N ALA A 34 3.38 1.38 7.49
CA ALA A 34 2.78 2.41 6.65
C ALA A 34 3.86 3.26 5.94
N ALA A 35 4.93 3.65 6.64
CA ALA A 35 6.03 4.39 6.05
C ALA A 35 6.79 3.57 4.99
N GLU A 36 7.02 2.29 5.24
CA GLU A 36 7.62 1.37 4.27
C GLU A 36 6.76 1.23 3.01
N ALA A 37 5.44 1.04 3.17
CA ALA A 37 4.50 0.97 2.06
C ALA A 37 4.49 2.28 1.27
N GLN A 38 4.48 3.43 1.94
CA GLN A 38 4.50 4.75 1.31
C GLN A 38 5.78 4.98 0.49
N GLY A 39 6.94 4.63 1.05
CA GLY A 39 8.23 4.73 0.37
C GLY A 39 8.32 3.82 -0.85
N TRP A 40 7.78 2.61 -0.75
CA TRP A 40 7.73 1.66 -1.85
C TRP A 40 6.83 2.13 -3.00
N ILE A 41 5.63 2.65 -2.71
CA ILE A 41 4.74 3.26 -3.73
C ILE A 41 5.45 4.42 -4.44
N GLY A 42 6.20 5.24 -3.68
CA GLY A 42 6.98 6.34 -4.24
C GLY A 42 8.10 5.86 -5.17
N ALA A 43 8.79 4.77 -4.82
CA ALA A 43 9.80 4.15 -5.67
C ALA A 43 9.18 3.64 -6.99
N LEU A 44 8.04 2.94 -6.92
CA LEU A 44 7.32 2.48 -8.12
C LEU A 44 6.94 3.63 -9.06
N GLN A 45 6.51 4.76 -8.49
CA GLN A 45 6.18 5.95 -9.26
C GLN A 45 7.43 6.56 -9.92
N ALA A 46 8.53 6.66 -9.17
CA ALA A 46 9.80 7.21 -9.66
C ALA A 46 10.39 6.34 -10.79
N GLU A 47 10.28 5.02 -10.68
CA GLU A 47 10.72 4.04 -11.68
C GLU A 47 9.73 3.88 -12.84
N LYS A 48 8.59 4.59 -12.83
CA LYS A 48 7.50 4.50 -13.83
C LYS A 48 6.96 3.08 -14.02
N LEU A 49 7.05 2.27 -12.97
CA LEU A 49 6.52 0.90 -12.96
C LEU A 49 5.00 0.87 -12.82
N LEU A 50 4.43 1.94 -12.25
CA LEU A 50 2.99 2.19 -12.21
C LEU A 50 2.68 3.58 -12.76
N GLY A 51 1.48 3.72 -13.33
CA GLY A 51 0.93 5.01 -13.74
C GLY A 51 0.61 5.88 -12.53
N LYS A 52 0.49 7.20 -12.77
CA LYS A 52 0.17 8.17 -11.71
C LYS A 52 -1.13 7.81 -10.98
N GLU A 53 -2.19 7.47 -11.72
CA GLU A 53 -3.50 7.09 -11.15
C GLU A 53 -3.40 5.84 -10.27
N GLN A 54 -2.57 4.87 -10.65
CA GLN A 54 -2.34 3.66 -9.87
C GLN A 54 -1.63 3.96 -8.55
N CYS A 55 -0.60 4.81 -8.57
CA CYS A 55 0.07 5.28 -7.36
C CYS A 55 -0.86 6.10 -6.46
N GLU A 56 -1.66 7.00 -7.03
CA GLU A 56 -2.65 7.79 -6.28
C GLU A 56 -3.71 6.92 -5.60
N MET A 57 -4.20 5.88 -6.29
CA MET A 57 -5.09 4.88 -5.71
C MET A 57 -4.44 4.16 -4.52
N LEU A 58 -3.20 3.69 -4.68
CA LEU A 58 -2.47 2.99 -3.61
C LEU A 58 -2.22 3.89 -2.39
N TYR A 59 -1.92 5.17 -2.59
CA TYR A 59 -1.80 6.12 -1.48
C TYR A 59 -3.12 6.33 -0.74
N ALA A 60 -4.25 6.36 -1.46
CA ALA A 60 -5.57 6.45 -0.85
C ALA A 60 -5.91 5.17 -0.05
N GLU A 61 -5.62 3.99 -0.61
CA GLU A 61 -5.80 2.70 0.07
C GLU A 61 -4.94 2.63 1.35
N LEU A 62 -3.67 3.06 1.28
CA LEU A 62 -2.77 3.11 2.43
C LEU A 62 -3.31 4.04 3.54
N LYS A 63 -3.74 5.25 3.16
CA LYS A 63 -4.33 6.20 4.12
C LYS A 63 -5.58 5.62 4.78
N ALA A 64 -6.44 4.95 4.01
CA ALA A 64 -7.64 4.31 4.54
C ALA A 64 -7.30 3.17 5.52
N ALA A 65 -6.27 2.37 5.24
CA ALA A 65 -5.81 1.31 6.14
C ALA A 65 -5.31 1.88 7.47
N VAL A 66 -4.51 2.97 7.43
CA VAL A 66 -4.05 3.66 8.64
C VAL A 66 -5.22 4.23 9.44
N THR A 67 -6.17 4.90 8.80
CA THR A 67 -7.37 5.42 9.48
C THR A 67 -8.21 4.32 10.11
N LYS A 68 -8.42 3.19 9.42
CA LYS A 68 -9.16 2.05 9.97
C LYS A 68 -8.45 1.44 11.18
N TRP A 69 -7.13 1.31 11.14
CA TRP A 69 -6.37 0.80 12.27
C TRP A 69 -6.47 1.72 13.49
N ASP A 70 -6.34 3.04 13.29
CA ASP A 70 -6.43 4.05 14.36
C ASP A 70 -7.83 4.15 14.97
N GLY A 71 -8.88 3.89 14.18
CA GLY A 71 -10.27 3.90 14.63
C GLY A 71 -10.68 2.76 15.58
N GLY A 72 -9.85 1.72 15.72
CA GLY A 72 -10.20 0.51 16.48
C GLY A 72 -11.34 -0.31 15.84
N PRO A 73 -11.58 -1.55 16.27
CA PRO A 73 -12.75 -2.31 15.81
C PRO A 73 -14.03 -1.61 16.30
N GLU A 74 -14.93 -1.29 15.36
CA GLU A 74 -16.33 -0.94 15.66
C GLU A 74 -17.04 -2.06 16.44
#